data_AF-A0A0S1AXB3-F1
#
_entry.id   AF-A0A0S1AXB3-F1
#
_cell.length_a   1.000
_cell.length_b   1.000
_cell.length_c   1.000
_cell.angle_alpha   90.00
_cell.angle_beta   90.00
_cell.angle_gamma   90.00
#
_symmetry.space_group_name_H-M   'P 1'
#
loop_
_entity.id
_entity.type
_entity.pdbx_description
1 polymer ?
#
loop_
_entity_poly.entity_id
_entity_poly.type
_entity_poly.pdbx_seq_one_letter_code
_entity_poly.pdbx_strand_id
1 'polypeptide(L)'
;MTESPKGPFEGFDDLFRSYRGWAEELKKATEPALRVQKELHDHLERFRTGFSAWSESPATKEMVESLRKTLILIAEFPSQFQTELLGLAQHGWYIDPEMPLTGIRSLSDAFEGGAADQASAELEEYFRYNLDMIEERLLGHHPKRAHVLAAVFNAHRLGNYLLSIPVMLTQADGIAQDLRGRQLYSARQTKGIGGLIDGLETSDLNRHLWEVFRTQSPLSSSTDSLPADFSGLNRHKVLHGMDYNYGSETNALKAVSLLNFASFALADRQGAQ
;
A
#
# COMPACT_ATOMS: atom_id res chain seq x y z
N MET A 1 -32.97 30.46 28.21
CA MET A 1 -33.30 29.39 27.26
C MET A 1 -32.83 29.84 25.90
N THR A 2 -31.67 29.36 25.48
CA THR A 2 -31.09 29.61 24.16
C THR A 2 -30.48 28.30 23.74
N GLU A 3 -31.13 27.59 22.83
CA GLU A 3 -30.59 26.38 22.22
C GLU A 3 -29.38 26.74 21.37
N SER A 4 -28.27 26.06 21.62
CA SER A 4 -27.07 26.08 20.77
C SER A 4 -27.33 25.28 19.49
N PRO A 5 -26.78 25.69 18.33
CA PRO A 5 -26.99 24.98 17.08
C PRO A 5 -26.26 23.63 17.11
N LYS A 6 -26.96 22.57 16.70
CA LYS A 6 -26.40 21.23 16.54
C LYS A 6 -25.30 21.25 15.47
N GLY A 7 -24.11 20.76 15.82
CA GLY A 7 -22.95 20.69 14.93
C GLY A 7 -23.07 19.57 13.88
N PRO A 8 -22.28 19.62 12.79
CA PRO A 8 -22.46 18.78 11.60
C PRO A 8 -21.95 17.33 11.75
N PHE A 9 -21.68 16.87 12.99
CA PHE A 9 -20.94 15.62 13.23
C PHE A 9 -21.75 14.51 13.93
N GLU A 10 -23.06 14.67 14.16
CA GLU A 10 -23.90 13.61 14.76
C GLU A 10 -24.25 12.45 13.80
N GLY A 11 -23.82 12.47 12.52
CA GLY A 11 -24.17 11.45 11.52
C GLY A 11 -23.08 10.41 11.17
N PHE A 12 -21.84 10.57 11.65
CA PHE A 12 -20.72 9.70 11.26
C PHE A 12 -20.70 8.37 12.01
N ASP A 13 -21.10 8.34 13.28
CA ASP A 13 -21.14 7.12 14.09
C ASP A 13 -22.12 6.06 13.55
N ASP A 14 -23.25 6.50 12.97
CA ASP A 14 -24.22 5.61 12.33
C ASP A 14 -23.74 5.09 10.97
N LEU A 15 -22.98 5.91 10.22
CA LEU A 15 -22.39 5.51 8.94
C LEU A 15 -21.32 4.41 9.14
N PHE A 16 -20.48 4.55 10.18
CA PHE A 16 -19.42 3.58 10.48
C PHE A 16 -19.94 2.29 11.15
N ARG A 17 -21.00 2.35 11.97
CA ARG A 17 -21.69 1.14 12.47
C ARG A 17 -22.33 0.36 11.32
N SER A 18 -22.94 1.08 10.37
CA SER A 18 -23.50 0.51 9.15
C SER A 18 -22.41 -0.18 8.29
N TYR A 19 -21.23 0.45 8.15
CA TYR A 19 -20.09 -0.11 7.42
C TYR A 19 -19.53 -1.41 8.06
N ARG A 20 -19.42 -1.48 9.40
CA ARG A 20 -19.00 -2.73 10.07
C ARG A 20 -20.00 -3.87 9.92
N GLY A 21 -21.30 -3.57 9.93
CA GLY A 21 -22.35 -4.55 9.63
C GLY A 21 -22.21 -5.08 8.21
N TRP A 22 -21.94 -4.19 7.26
CA TRP A 22 -21.76 -4.53 5.85
C TRP A 22 -20.47 -5.31 5.58
N ALA A 23 -19.37 -5.02 6.28
CA ALA A 23 -18.10 -5.73 6.15
C ALA A 23 -18.17 -7.19 6.64
N GLU A 24 -18.89 -7.46 7.74
CA GLU A 24 -19.11 -8.83 8.22
C GLU A 24 -20.13 -9.60 7.37
N GLU A 25 -21.13 -8.92 6.80
CA GLU A 25 -22.02 -9.53 5.79
C GLU A 25 -21.27 -9.84 4.49
N LEU A 26 -20.37 -8.97 4.03
CA LEU A 26 -19.49 -9.22 2.88
C LEU A 26 -18.54 -10.39 3.14
N LYS A 27 -17.98 -10.50 4.34
CA LYS A 27 -17.10 -11.62 4.69
C LYS A 27 -17.84 -12.96 4.68
N LYS A 28 -19.07 -12.99 5.21
CA LYS A 28 -19.95 -14.17 5.10
C LYS A 28 -20.42 -14.43 3.66
N ALA A 29 -20.59 -13.39 2.86
CA ALA A 29 -20.99 -13.50 1.45
C ALA A 29 -19.84 -13.91 0.51
N THR A 30 -18.58 -13.69 0.90
CA THR A 30 -17.38 -13.99 0.10
C THR A 30 -16.71 -15.33 0.45
N GLU A 31 -17.03 -15.93 1.61
CA GLU A 31 -16.63 -17.32 1.93
C GLU A 31 -17.07 -18.35 0.88
N PRO A 32 -18.32 -18.31 0.37
CA PRO A 32 -18.73 -19.16 -0.76
C PRO A 32 -17.92 -18.88 -2.02
N ALA A 33 -17.55 -17.63 -2.30
CA ALA A 33 -16.78 -17.24 -3.47
C ALA A 33 -15.33 -17.74 -3.43
N LEU A 34 -14.70 -17.75 -2.24
CA LEU A 34 -13.39 -18.37 -2.01
C LEU A 34 -13.44 -19.90 -2.15
N ARG A 35 -14.55 -20.54 -1.74
CA ARG A 35 -14.78 -21.98 -1.94
C ARG A 35 -14.98 -22.31 -3.42
N VAL A 36 -15.75 -21.48 -4.12
CA VAL A 36 -15.96 -21.55 -5.57
C VAL A 36 -14.65 -21.31 -6.31
N GLN A 37 -13.78 -20.39 -5.89
CA GLN A 37 -12.47 -20.17 -6.52
C GLN A 37 -11.59 -21.44 -6.51
N LYS A 38 -11.60 -22.19 -5.41
CA LYS A 38 -10.86 -23.45 -5.27
C LYS A 38 -11.53 -24.58 -6.06
N GLU A 39 -12.86 -24.69 -6.01
CA GLU A 39 -13.62 -25.69 -6.80
C GLU A 39 -13.57 -25.43 -8.30
N LEU A 40 -13.47 -24.17 -8.73
CA LEU A 40 -13.35 -23.76 -10.13
C LEU A 40 -11.97 -24.11 -10.67
N HIS A 41 -10.90 -23.95 -9.87
CA HIS A 41 -9.56 -24.40 -10.23
C HIS A 41 -9.53 -25.92 -10.46
N ASP A 42 -10.13 -26.70 -9.56
CA ASP A 42 -10.22 -28.17 -9.68
C ASP A 42 -11.16 -28.62 -10.82
N HIS A 43 -12.23 -27.88 -11.10
CA HIS A 43 -13.13 -28.16 -12.23
C HIS A 43 -12.51 -27.82 -13.58
N LEU A 44 -11.74 -26.75 -13.68
CA LEU A 44 -11.08 -26.32 -14.93
C LEU A 44 -10.03 -27.33 -15.40
N GLU A 45 -9.29 -27.94 -14.46
CA GLU A 45 -8.37 -29.05 -14.76
C GLU A 45 -9.10 -30.30 -15.26
N ARG A 46 -10.30 -30.59 -14.72
CA ARG A 46 -11.17 -31.68 -15.18
C ARG A 46 -11.87 -31.37 -16.52
N PHE A 47 -12.08 -30.09 -16.84
CA PHE A 47 -12.80 -29.63 -18.04
C PHE A 47 -11.98 -29.64 -19.33
N ARG A 48 -10.65 -29.77 -19.24
CA ARG A 48 -9.74 -29.76 -20.41
C ARG A 48 -10.01 -30.89 -21.42
N THR A 49 -10.72 -31.94 -21.04
CA THR A 49 -10.94 -33.14 -21.86
C THR A 49 -12.31 -33.22 -22.55
N GLY A 50 -13.20 -32.23 -22.41
CA GLY A 50 -14.58 -32.33 -22.92
C GLY A 50 -15.21 -31.06 -23.49
N PHE A 51 -14.42 -30.07 -23.90
CA PHE A 51 -14.90 -28.69 -24.12
C PHE A 51 -15.62 -28.43 -25.47
N SER A 52 -15.49 -29.28 -26.50
CA SER A 52 -15.98 -28.92 -27.84
C SER A 52 -17.51 -29.02 -28.05
N ALA A 53 -18.26 -29.64 -27.13
CA ALA A 53 -19.71 -29.84 -27.29
C ALA A 53 -20.58 -28.87 -26.46
N TRP A 54 -20.00 -28.11 -25.52
CA TRP A 54 -20.75 -27.33 -24.53
C TRP A 54 -20.74 -25.80 -24.80
N SER A 55 -20.03 -25.35 -25.86
CA SER A 55 -19.72 -23.94 -26.12
C SER A 55 -20.78 -23.13 -26.88
N GLU A 56 -21.96 -23.70 -27.16
CA GLU A 56 -22.96 -23.04 -28.03
C GLU A 56 -24.16 -22.43 -27.32
N SER A 57 -24.31 -22.57 -26.00
CA SER A 57 -25.43 -21.95 -25.29
C SER A 57 -25.21 -20.44 -25.05
N PRO A 58 -26.26 -19.59 -25.12
CA PRO A 58 -26.15 -18.17 -24.83
C PRO A 58 -25.61 -17.87 -23.42
N ALA A 59 -26.03 -18.66 -22.42
CA ALA A 59 -25.59 -18.53 -21.03
C ALA A 59 -24.11 -18.89 -20.84
N THR A 60 -23.57 -19.82 -21.64
CA THR A 60 -22.15 -20.16 -21.61
C THR A 60 -21.30 -19.09 -22.30
N LYS A 61 -21.81 -18.44 -23.36
CA LYS A 61 -21.13 -17.29 -23.97
C LYS A 61 -21.06 -16.08 -23.04
N GLU A 62 -22.15 -15.79 -22.32
CA GLU A 62 -22.20 -14.68 -21.36
C GLU A 62 -21.33 -14.93 -20.12
N MET A 63 -21.29 -16.17 -19.63
CA MET A 63 -20.40 -16.58 -18.54
C MET A 63 -18.93 -16.59 -18.97
N VAL A 64 -18.61 -17.03 -20.19
CA VAL A 64 -17.26 -16.96 -20.76
C VAL A 64 -16.83 -15.51 -20.98
N GLU A 65 -17.72 -14.62 -21.40
CA GLU A 65 -17.43 -13.19 -21.57
C GLU A 65 -17.25 -12.48 -20.22
N SER A 66 -18.03 -12.84 -19.21
CA SER A 66 -17.85 -12.36 -17.83
C SER A 66 -16.53 -12.84 -17.24
N LEU A 67 -16.21 -14.14 -17.37
CA LEU A 67 -14.92 -14.70 -16.97
C LEU A 67 -13.77 -14.08 -17.76
N ARG A 68 -13.95 -13.79 -19.05
CA ARG A 68 -12.96 -13.09 -19.89
C ARG A 68 -12.75 -11.67 -19.41
N LYS A 69 -13.80 -10.93 -19.04
CA LYS A 69 -13.68 -9.59 -18.45
C LYS A 69 -13.00 -9.61 -17.08
N THR A 70 -13.31 -10.59 -16.24
CA THR A 70 -12.62 -10.80 -14.95
C THR A 70 -11.17 -11.24 -15.15
N LEU A 71 -10.88 -12.08 -16.14
CA LEU A 71 -9.53 -12.52 -16.49
C LEU A 71 -8.70 -11.40 -17.13
N ILE A 72 -9.30 -10.54 -17.95
CA ILE A 72 -8.66 -9.32 -18.48
C ILE A 72 -8.40 -8.33 -17.34
N LEU A 73 -9.37 -8.14 -16.44
CA LEU A 73 -9.17 -7.35 -15.22
C LEU A 73 -8.01 -7.90 -14.38
N ILE A 74 -7.86 -9.22 -14.22
CA ILE A 74 -6.76 -9.88 -13.50
C ILE A 74 -5.42 -9.82 -14.28
N ALA A 75 -5.46 -9.82 -15.61
CA ALA A 75 -4.26 -9.76 -16.46
C ALA A 75 -3.74 -8.33 -16.68
N GLU A 76 -4.62 -7.32 -16.65
CA GLU A 76 -4.29 -5.89 -16.71
C GLU A 76 -4.11 -5.27 -15.31
N PHE A 77 -4.61 -5.94 -14.26
CA PHE A 77 -4.44 -5.56 -12.85
C PHE A 77 -2.99 -5.21 -12.52
N PRO A 78 -1.98 -6.00 -12.91
CA PRO A 78 -0.65 -5.80 -12.36
C PRO A 78 0.01 -4.51 -12.87
N SER A 79 -0.19 -4.15 -14.15
CA SER A 79 0.44 -2.96 -14.76
C SER A 79 -0.28 -1.65 -14.42
N GLN A 80 -1.62 -1.65 -14.41
CA GLN A 80 -2.40 -0.48 -13.99
C GLN A 80 -2.19 -0.20 -12.49
N PHE A 81 -2.28 -1.24 -11.66
CA PHE A 81 -2.02 -1.11 -10.23
C PHE A 81 -0.60 -0.62 -9.96
N GLN A 82 0.40 -1.14 -10.65
CA GLN A 82 1.77 -0.63 -10.52
C GLN A 82 1.84 0.86 -10.86
N THR A 83 1.17 1.31 -11.94
CA THR A 83 1.15 2.72 -12.33
C THR A 83 0.55 3.60 -11.23
N GLU A 84 -0.56 3.16 -10.64
CA GLU A 84 -1.20 3.85 -9.51
C GLU A 84 -0.27 3.94 -8.29
N LEU A 85 0.40 2.84 -7.92
CA LEU A 85 1.37 2.85 -6.82
C LEU A 85 2.54 3.82 -7.08
N LEU A 86 3.02 3.88 -8.32
CA LEU A 86 4.07 4.80 -8.72
C LEU A 86 3.60 6.26 -8.66
N GLY A 87 2.36 6.54 -9.07
CA GLY A 87 1.74 7.86 -8.93
C GLY A 87 1.75 8.34 -7.48
N LEU A 88 1.27 7.51 -6.55
CA LEU A 88 1.29 7.84 -5.11
C LEU A 88 2.74 8.06 -4.60
N ALA A 89 3.66 7.17 -4.97
CA ALA A 89 5.05 7.25 -4.52
C ALA A 89 5.78 8.50 -5.01
N GLN A 90 5.44 9.04 -6.19
CA GLN A 90 5.98 10.32 -6.67
C GLN A 90 5.60 11.49 -5.77
N HIS A 91 4.46 11.41 -5.07
CA HIS A 91 4.04 12.39 -4.07
C HIS A 91 4.51 12.03 -2.64
N GLY A 92 5.31 10.96 -2.50
CA GLY A 92 5.87 10.50 -1.23
C GLY A 92 4.91 9.67 -0.37
N TRP A 93 3.81 9.21 -0.95
CA TRP A 93 2.81 8.37 -0.29
C TRP A 93 2.94 6.92 -0.73
N TYR A 94 2.65 6.01 0.20
CA TYR A 94 2.62 4.57 -0.06
C TYR A 94 1.29 4.01 0.47
N ILE A 95 0.82 2.92 -0.14
CA ILE A 95 -0.47 2.34 0.25
C ILE A 95 -0.38 1.60 1.59
N ASP A 96 -1.48 1.58 2.33
CA ASP A 96 -1.71 0.57 3.37
C ASP A 96 -2.42 -0.64 2.72
N PRO A 97 -1.99 -1.90 2.96
CA PRO A 97 -2.70 -3.09 2.49
C PRO A 97 -4.19 -3.16 2.89
N GLU A 98 -4.63 -2.42 3.91
CA GLU A 98 -6.04 -2.34 4.31
C GLU A 98 -6.84 -1.24 3.59
N MET A 99 -6.22 -0.46 2.71
CA MET A 99 -6.92 0.51 1.86
C MET A 99 -7.78 -0.20 0.80
N PRO A 100 -9.02 0.27 0.55
CA PRO A 100 -9.80 -0.20 -0.59
C PRO A 100 -9.10 0.11 -1.92
N LEU A 101 -9.01 -0.87 -2.83
CA LEU A 101 -8.41 -0.70 -4.16
C LEU A 101 -9.04 0.44 -4.97
N THR A 102 -10.36 0.64 -4.84
CA THR A 102 -11.07 1.76 -5.48
C THR A 102 -10.58 3.12 -4.98
N GLY A 103 -10.19 3.21 -3.70
CA GLY A 103 -9.60 4.41 -3.13
C GLY A 103 -8.22 4.71 -3.69
N ILE A 104 -7.38 3.69 -3.91
CA ILE A 104 -6.02 3.84 -4.46
C ILE A 104 -6.08 4.48 -5.86
N ARG A 105 -6.97 3.99 -6.72
CA ARG A 105 -7.16 4.54 -8.06
C ARG A 105 -7.65 5.99 -8.02
N SER A 106 -8.69 6.28 -7.22
CA SER A 106 -9.21 7.65 -7.10
C SER A 106 -8.14 8.63 -6.59
N LEU A 107 -7.28 8.20 -5.67
CA LEU A 107 -6.15 9.01 -5.19
C LEU A 107 -5.10 9.23 -6.29
N SER A 108 -4.75 8.19 -7.05
CA SER A 108 -3.82 8.33 -8.19
C SER A 108 -4.35 9.30 -9.25
N ASP A 109 -5.62 9.14 -9.63
CA ASP A 109 -6.29 10.02 -10.60
C ASP A 109 -6.33 11.48 -10.08
N ALA A 110 -6.54 11.68 -8.77
CA ALA A 110 -6.52 13.01 -8.15
C ALA A 110 -5.13 13.65 -8.15
N PHE A 111 -4.06 12.87 -7.92
CA PHE A 111 -2.69 13.36 -8.03
C PHE A 111 -2.35 13.78 -9.47
N GLU A 112 -2.71 12.96 -10.46
CA GLU A 112 -2.48 13.26 -11.88
C GLU A 112 -3.34 14.42 -12.39
N GLY A 113 -4.57 14.53 -11.88
CA GLY A 113 -5.55 15.56 -12.25
C GLY A 113 -5.32 16.94 -11.63
N GLY A 114 -4.23 17.13 -10.86
CA GLY A 114 -3.88 18.42 -10.25
C GLY A 114 -4.60 18.71 -8.92
N ALA A 115 -5.25 17.71 -8.31
CA ALA A 115 -5.88 17.79 -6.99
C ALA A 115 -4.99 17.20 -5.88
N ALA A 116 -3.66 17.34 -6.02
CA ALA A 116 -2.66 16.73 -5.15
C ALA A 116 -2.79 17.12 -3.66
N ASP A 117 -3.22 18.35 -3.37
CA ASP A 117 -3.42 18.83 -2.00
C ASP A 117 -4.61 18.12 -1.33
N GLN A 118 -5.72 17.95 -2.06
CA GLN A 118 -6.89 17.23 -1.55
C GLN A 118 -6.56 15.75 -1.35
N ALA A 119 -5.93 15.11 -2.33
CA ALA A 119 -5.51 13.70 -2.22
C ALA A 119 -4.55 13.49 -1.03
N SER A 120 -3.63 14.43 -0.81
CA SER A 120 -2.73 14.38 0.36
C SER A 120 -3.49 14.54 1.67
N ALA A 121 -4.47 15.45 1.75
CA ALA A 121 -5.30 15.61 2.96
C ALA A 121 -6.11 14.35 3.29
N GLU A 122 -6.68 13.69 2.28
CA GLU A 122 -7.40 12.41 2.44
C GLU A 122 -6.47 11.30 2.96
N LEU A 123 -5.25 11.21 2.43
CA LEU A 123 -4.24 10.26 2.90
C LEU A 123 -3.75 10.57 4.32
N GLU A 124 -3.57 11.84 4.66
CA GLU A 124 -3.23 12.27 6.03
C GLU A 124 -4.31 11.84 7.02
N GLU A 125 -5.58 12.08 6.70
CA GLU A 125 -6.70 11.66 7.54
C GLU A 125 -6.75 10.14 7.71
N TYR A 126 -6.58 9.39 6.62
CA TYR A 126 -6.51 7.93 6.66
C TYR A 126 -5.39 7.44 7.57
N PHE A 127 -4.16 7.91 7.38
CA PHE A 127 -3.02 7.42 8.16
C PHE A 127 -3.07 7.85 9.62
N ARG A 128 -3.61 9.04 9.90
CA ARG A 128 -3.85 9.51 11.27
C ARG A 128 -4.86 8.62 11.99
N TYR A 129 -5.97 8.27 11.32
CA TYR A 129 -7.02 7.42 11.89
C TYR A 129 -6.56 5.97 12.11
N ASN A 130 -5.77 5.42 11.18
CA ASN A 130 -5.34 4.02 11.23
C ASN A 130 -3.99 3.81 11.93
N LEU A 131 -3.42 4.86 12.55
CA LEU A 131 -2.07 4.83 13.12
C LEU A 131 -1.87 3.70 14.14
N ASP A 132 -2.83 3.49 15.03
CA ASP A 132 -2.75 2.48 16.08
C ASP A 132 -2.79 1.06 15.50
N MET A 133 -3.63 0.80 14.50
CA MET A 133 -3.69 -0.50 13.82
C MET A 133 -2.40 -0.77 13.03
N ILE A 134 -1.85 0.25 12.37
CA ILE A 134 -0.57 0.16 11.66
C ILE A 134 0.55 -0.18 12.65
N GLU A 135 0.61 0.48 13.80
CA GLU A 135 1.59 0.16 14.84
C GLU A 135 1.44 -1.28 15.31
N GLU A 136 0.24 -1.70 15.72
CA GLU A 136 -0.01 -3.06 16.23
C GLU A 136 0.47 -4.12 15.22
N ARG A 137 0.12 -3.93 13.95
CA ARG A 137 0.55 -4.82 12.85
C ARG A 137 2.06 -4.84 12.69
N LEU A 138 2.73 -3.68 12.71
CA LEU A 138 4.18 -3.59 12.60
C LEU A 138 4.90 -4.24 13.79
N LEU A 139 4.40 -4.05 15.01
CA LEU A 139 4.95 -4.68 16.21
C LEU A 139 4.80 -6.20 16.17
N GLY A 140 3.64 -6.68 15.69
CA GLY A 140 3.37 -8.11 15.53
C GLY A 140 4.25 -8.77 14.46
N HIS A 141 4.46 -8.10 13.33
CA HIS A 141 5.28 -8.64 12.23
C HIS A 141 6.78 -8.56 12.49
N HIS A 142 7.25 -7.60 13.30
CA HIS A 142 8.68 -7.34 13.52
C HIS A 142 9.07 -7.39 15.00
N PRO A 143 8.93 -8.54 15.70
CA PRO A 143 9.17 -8.62 17.15
C PRO A 143 10.59 -8.22 17.56
N LYS A 144 11.60 -8.44 16.70
CA LYS A 144 12.98 -8.02 16.96
C LYS A 144 13.15 -6.49 16.97
N ARG A 145 12.29 -5.77 16.26
CA ARG A 145 12.29 -4.30 16.13
C ARG A 145 11.21 -3.64 16.98
N ALA A 146 10.32 -4.42 17.60
CA ALA A 146 9.14 -3.91 18.31
C ALA A 146 9.47 -2.78 19.30
N HIS A 147 10.56 -2.89 20.06
CA HIS A 147 10.97 -1.84 20.99
C HIS A 147 11.34 -0.50 20.32
N VAL A 148 12.02 -0.53 19.16
CA VAL A 148 12.36 0.68 18.38
C VAL A 148 11.11 1.24 17.71
N LEU A 149 10.26 0.35 17.17
CA LEU A 149 9.01 0.73 16.53
C LEU A 149 8.05 1.40 17.53
N ALA A 150 7.84 0.80 18.71
CA ALA A 150 7.00 1.39 19.74
C ALA A 150 7.51 2.77 20.18
N ALA A 151 8.83 2.92 20.33
CA ALA A 151 9.44 4.21 20.67
C ALA A 151 9.19 5.27 19.57
N VAL A 152 9.26 4.89 18.30
CA VAL A 152 9.08 5.83 17.18
C VAL A 152 7.62 6.26 17.00
N PHE A 153 6.67 5.35 17.19
CA PHE A 153 5.24 5.70 17.20
C PHE A 153 4.87 6.56 18.40
N ASN A 154 5.43 6.30 19.58
CA ASN A 154 5.27 7.20 20.72
C ASN A 154 5.84 8.60 20.44
N ALA A 155 7.02 8.70 19.83
CA ALA A 155 7.59 9.99 19.42
C ALA A 155 6.67 10.73 18.43
N HIS A 156 6.10 10.02 17.45
CA HIS A 156 5.12 10.58 16.51
C HIS A 156 3.89 11.15 17.25
N ARG A 157 3.26 10.38 18.16
CA ARG A 157 2.10 10.84 18.94
C ARG A 157 2.38 12.07 19.80
N LEU A 158 3.61 12.21 20.28
CA LEU A 158 4.06 13.38 21.05
C LEU A 158 4.42 14.58 20.16
N GLY A 159 4.25 14.49 18.84
CA GLY A 159 4.62 15.54 17.89
C GLY A 159 6.14 15.68 17.67
N ASN A 160 6.95 14.73 18.14
CA ASN A 160 8.40 14.75 18.02
C ASN A 160 8.84 14.27 16.63
N TYR A 161 8.36 14.93 15.57
CA TYR A 161 8.56 14.50 14.18
C TYR A 161 10.02 14.50 13.73
N LEU A 162 10.82 15.44 14.24
CA LEU A 162 12.27 15.49 14.01
C LEU A 162 13.00 14.23 14.52
N LEU A 163 12.42 13.55 15.52
CA LEU A 163 12.95 12.28 16.04
C LEU A 163 12.29 11.09 15.35
N SER A 164 10.99 11.14 15.07
CA SER A 164 10.26 10.00 14.52
C SER A 164 10.63 9.72 13.06
N ILE A 165 10.74 10.77 12.23
CA ILE A 165 10.97 10.64 10.79
C ILE A 165 12.30 9.91 10.48
N PRO A 166 13.48 10.33 10.98
CA PRO A 166 14.74 9.65 10.67
C PRO A 166 14.74 8.18 11.11
N VAL A 167 14.13 7.90 12.27
CA VAL A 167 14.04 6.53 12.79
C VAL A 167 13.10 5.68 11.93
N MET A 168 11.92 6.17 11.53
CA MET A 168 11.02 5.45 10.62
C MET A 168 11.68 5.13 9.28
N LEU A 169 12.40 6.10 8.68
CA LEU A 169 13.14 5.90 7.44
C LEU A 169 14.22 4.82 7.58
N THR A 170 15.00 4.84 8.66
CA THR A 170 16.02 3.80 8.90
C THR A 170 15.41 2.43 9.23
N GLN A 171 14.27 2.37 9.91
CA GLN A 171 13.58 1.11 10.18
C GLN A 171 12.98 0.49 8.92
N ALA A 172 12.53 1.29 7.94
CA ALA A 172 12.10 0.76 6.64
C ALA A 172 13.24 0.02 5.91
N ASP A 173 14.46 0.59 5.90
CA ASP A 173 15.65 -0.08 5.35
C ASP A 173 16.03 -1.33 6.16
N GLY A 174 15.93 -1.25 7.48
CA GLY A 174 16.18 -2.37 8.37
C GLY A 174 15.21 -3.54 8.15
N ILE A 175 13.92 -3.27 7.96
CA ILE A 175 12.91 -4.29 7.64
C ILE A 175 13.24 -4.98 6.31
N ALA A 176 13.64 -4.22 5.28
CA ALA A 176 14.08 -4.80 4.02
C ALA A 176 15.29 -5.73 4.21
N GLN A 177 16.25 -5.32 5.06
CA GLN A 177 17.42 -6.13 5.35
C GLN A 177 17.05 -7.43 6.08
N ASP A 178 16.12 -7.38 7.02
CA ASP A 178 15.67 -8.56 7.78
C ASP A 178 14.91 -9.55 6.90
N LEU A 179 14.01 -9.05 6.04
CA LEU A 179 13.12 -9.89 5.22
C LEU A 179 13.77 -10.41 3.95
N ARG A 180 14.70 -9.65 3.35
CA ARG A 180 15.23 -9.93 2.01
C ARG A 180 16.75 -10.00 1.95
N GLY A 181 17.45 -9.69 3.04
CA GLY A 181 18.91 -9.59 3.03
C GLY A 181 19.41 -8.49 2.09
N ARG A 182 18.59 -7.45 1.86
CA ARG A 182 18.83 -6.35 0.94
C ARG A 182 18.40 -5.03 1.56
N GLN A 183 19.08 -3.97 1.18
CA GLN A 183 18.75 -2.61 1.57
C GLN A 183 17.63 -2.06 0.68
N LEU A 184 16.68 -1.37 1.29
CA LEU A 184 15.58 -0.73 0.58
C LEU A 184 16.10 0.35 -0.36
N TYR A 185 17.11 1.11 0.09
CA TYR A 185 17.54 2.31 -0.61
C TYR A 185 18.90 2.21 -1.33
N SER A 186 19.48 1.01 -1.45
CA SER A 186 20.75 0.84 -2.15
C SER A 186 20.56 0.83 -3.67
N ALA A 187 21.22 1.74 -4.37
CA ALA A 187 21.29 1.72 -5.83
C ALA A 187 22.17 0.58 -6.40
N ARG A 188 22.99 -0.08 -5.57
CA ARG A 188 23.81 -1.22 -6.02
C ARG A 188 22.92 -2.45 -6.17
N GLN A 189 22.86 -3.01 -7.38
CA GLN A 189 22.04 -4.20 -7.69
C GLN A 189 22.28 -5.38 -6.73
N THR A 190 23.53 -5.63 -6.34
CA THR A 190 23.86 -6.74 -5.43
C THR A 190 23.39 -6.55 -3.99
N LYS A 191 23.09 -5.31 -3.58
CA LYS A 191 22.72 -4.96 -2.21
C LYS A 191 21.30 -4.41 -2.08
N GLY A 192 20.74 -3.84 -3.15
CA GLY A 192 19.41 -3.23 -3.14
C GLY A 192 18.30 -4.23 -3.43
N ILE A 193 17.08 -3.91 -2.97
CA ILE A 193 15.85 -4.61 -3.37
C ILE A 193 15.69 -4.62 -4.90
N GLY A 194 16.13 -3.55 -5.57
CA GLY A 194 16.10 -3.44 -7.03
C GLY A 194 16.71 -4.64 -7.76
N GLY A 195 17.77 -5.27 -7.24
CA GLY A 195 18.40 -6.42 -7.90
C GLY A 195 17.64 -7.73 -7.75
N LEU A 196 16.69 -7.83 -6.80
CA LEU A 196 15.83 -9.01 -6.67
C LEU A 196 14.71 -9.00 -7.70
N ILE A 197 14.25 -7.82 -8.11
CA ILE A 197 13.13 -7.65 -9.02
C ILE A 197 13.46 -8.18 -10.43
N ASP A 198 14.73 -8.10 -10.85
CA ASP A 198 15.18 -8.60 -12.17
C ASP A 198 15.03 -10.12 -12.31
N GLY A 199 14.94 -10.85 -11.19
CA GLY A 199 14.72 -12.30 -11.18
C GLY A 199 13.25 -12.72 -11.07
N LEU A 200 12.31 -11.77 -11.03
CA LEU A 200 10.87 -12.05 -10.92
C LEU A 200 10.19 -12.03 -12.28
N GLU A 201 9.27 -12.97 -12.49
CA GLU A 201 8.43 -13.02 -13.68
C GLU A 201 7.53 -11.79 -13.78
N THR A 202 7.17 -11.41 -15.01
CA THR A 202 6.34 -10.22 -15.26
C THR A 202 4.96 -10.30 -14.64
N SER A 203 4.44 -11.51 -14.37
CA SER A 203 3.16 -11.75 -13.71
C SER A 203 3.25 -11.81 -12.19
N ASP A 204 4.45 -11.79 -11.59
CA ASP A 204 4.62 -11.87 -10.15
C ASP A 204 4.16 -10.57 -9.47
N LEU A 205 3.20 -10.67 -8.55
CA LEU A 205 2.71 -9.53 -7.78
C LEU A 205 3.84 -8.82 -7.00
N ASN A 206 4.85 -9.55 -6.52
CA ASN A 206 6.01 -8.96 -5.86
C ASN A 206 6.78 -8.03 -6.79
N ARG A 207 6.86 -8.34 -8.09
CA ARG A 207 7.52 -7.48 -9.07
C ARG A 207 6.88 -6.10 -9.10
N HIS A 208 5.56 -6.05 -9.18
CA HIS A 208 4.78 -4.80 -9.24
C HIS A 208 4.89 -3.99 -7.95
N LEU A 209 4.79 -4.65 -6.79
CA LEU A 209 4.91 -3.99 -5.50
C LEU A 209 6.33 -3.47 -5.23
N TRP A 210 7.35 -4.22 -5.64
CA TRP A 210 8.74 -3.87 -5.37
C TRP A 210 9.29 -2.85 -6.36
N GLU A 211 8.70 -2.74 -7.56
CA GLU A 211 9.10 -1.74 -8.55
C GLU A 211 8.98 -0.31 -7.99
N VAL A 212 8.03 -0.09 -7.07
CA VAL A 212 7.87 1.17 -6.32
C VAL A 212 9.15 1.58 -5.57
N PHE A 213 9.94 0.62 -5.10
CA PHE A 213 11.22 0.88 -4.44
C PHE A 213 12.38 1.12 -5.41
N ARG A 214 12.26 0.67 -6.66
CA ARG A 214 13.24 0.93 -7.71
C ARG A 214 13.06 2.33 -8.28
N THR A 215 11.84 2.82 -8.35
CA THR A 215 11.55 4.18 -8.81
C THR A 215 12.10 5.21 -7.83
N GLN A 216 12.77 6.24 -8.39
CA GLN A 216 13.27 7.36 -7.61
C GLN A 216 12.09 8.27 -7.20
N SER A 217 11.42 7.91 -6.10
CA SER A 217 10.52 8.85 -5.42
C SER A 217 11.33 10.00 -4.81
N PRO A 218 10.75 11.19 -4.61
CA PRO A 218 11.44 12.27 -3.91
C PRO A 218 11.90 11.88 -2.50
N LEU A 219 11.25 10.89 -1.87
CA LEU A 219 11.64 10.35 -0.58
C LEU A 219 12.94 9.53 -0.68
N SER A 220 13.08 8.68 -1.71
CA SER A 220 14.18 7.71 -1.83
C SER A 220 15.37 8.19 -2.67
N SER A 221 15.17 9.23 -3.49
CA SER A 221 16.15 9.77 -4.44
C SER A 221 17.38 10.43 -3.77
N SER A 222 18.48 10.49 -4.52
CA SER A 222 19.65 11.30 -4.15
C SER A 222 19.33 12.78 -4.29
N THR A 223 20.02 13.63 -3.54
CA THR A 223 19.86 15.10 -3.63
C THR A 223 20.09 15.64 -5.03
N ASP A 224 20.99 15.04 -5.81
CA ASP A 224 21.36 15.51 -7.16
C ASP A 224 20.25 15.30 -8.20
N SER A 225 19.24 14.48 -7.90
CA SER A 225 18.11 14.23 -8.81
C SER A 225 16.83 14.98 -8.41
N LEU A 226 16.89 15.83 -7.38
CA LEU A 226 15.79 16.69 -6.97
C LEU A 226 15.90 18.09 -7.60
N PRO A 227 14.76 18.73 -7.91
CA PRO A 227 14.73 20.16 -8.22
C PRO A 227 15.40 21.00 -7.13
N ALA A 228 16.05 22.09 -7.53
CA ALA A 228 16.76 22.98 -6.61
C ALA A 228 15.85 23.57 -5.51
N ASP A 229 14.56 23.73 -5.82
CA ASP A 229 13.50 24.28 -4.97
C ASP A 229 12.64 23.19 -4.29
N PHE A 230 13.04 21.92 -4.34
CA PHE A 230 12.29 20.84 -3.72
C PHE A 230 12.18 21.02 -2.20
N SER A 231 10.93 21.12 -1.71
CA SER A 231 10.55 21.36 -0.32
C SER A 231 9.87 20.17 0.38
N GLY A 232 9.83 19.00 -0.26
CA GLY A 232 9.23 17.79 0.32
C GLY A 232 10.19 16.97 1.19
N LEU A 233 9.70 15.85 1.73
CA LEU A 233 10.52 14.90 2.48
C LEU A 233 11.50 14.17 1.55
N ASN A 234 12.81 14.32 1.80
CA ASN A 234 13.85 13.52 1.15
C ASN A 234 14.76 12.86 2.19
N ARG A 235 14.88 11.52 2.14
CA ARG A 235 15.65 10.74 3.10
C ARG A 235 17.13 11.13 3.12
N HIS A 236 17.72 11.41 1.96
CA HIS A 236 19.13 11.80 1.88
C HIS A 236 19.37 13.15 2.58
N LYS A 237 18.55 14.17 2.28
CA LYS A 237 18.62 15.48 2.95
C LYS A 237 18.43 15.36 4.46
N VAL A 238 17.46 14.55 4.92
CA VAL A 238 17.19 14.32 6.35
C VAL A 238 18.36 13.63 7.04
N LEU A 239 18.82 12.48 6.54
CA LEU A 239 19.84 11.67 7.22
C LEU A 239 21.24 12.31 7.16
N HIS A 240 21.51 13.17 6.18
CA HIS A 240 22.76 13.94 6.11
C HIS A 240 22.66 15.33 6.77
N GLY A 241 21.50 15.68 7.36
CA GLY A 241 21.29 16.96 8.04
C GLY A 241 21.31 18.19 7.11
N MET A 242 21.06 17.99 5.82
CA MET A 242 20.96 19.09 4.85
C MET A 242 19.59 19.80 4.91
N ASP A 243 18.56 19.06 5.31
CA ASP A 243 17.26 19.62 5.68
C ASP A 243 17.08 19.48 7.19
N TYR A 244 16.79 20.60 7.85
CA TYR A 244 16.56 20.69 9.30
C TYR A 244 15.11 21.10 9.63
N ASN A 245 14.27 21.37 8.62
CA ASN A 245 12.88 21.80 8.77
C ASN A 245 11.87 20.74 8.30
N TYR A 246 12.31 19.49 8.10
CA TYR A 246 11.46 18.38 7.67
C TYR A 246 10.39 17.95 8.71
N GLY A 247 10.45 18.45 9.94
CA GLY A 247 9.63 18.00 11.07
C GLY A 247 8.17 18.45 11.02
N SER A 248 7.36 17.87 10.14
CA SER A 248 5.91 18.08 10.05
C SER A 248 5.12 16.78 10.22
N GLU A 249 3.84 16.88 10.59
CA GLU A 249 2.95 15.72 10.68
C GLU A 249 2.81 15.01 9.33
N THR A 250 2.58 15.77 8.25
CA THR A 250 2.53 15.25 6.87
C THR A 250 3.76 14.40 6.53
N ASN A 251 4.97 14.90 6.82
CA ASN A 251 6.20 14.15 6.54
C ASN A 251 6.31 12.91 7.43
N ALA A 252 5.86 13.00 8.68
CA ALA A 252 5.82 11.85 9.57
C ALA A 252 4.82 10.78 9.10
N LEU A 253 3.65 11.16 8.61
CA LEU A 253 2.65 10.23 8.04
C LEU A 253 3.15 9.61 6.72
N LYS A 254 3.85 10.37 5.88
CA LYS A 254 4.56 9.81 4.72
C LYS A 254 5.59 8.75 5.14
N ALA A 255 6.38 9.02 6.18
CA ALA A 255 7.33 8.05 6.72
C ALA A 255 6.64 6.80 7.31
N VAL A 256 5.48 6.96 7.99
CA VAL A 256 4.63 5.84 8.44
C VAL A 256 4.16 5.01 7.26
N SER A 257 3.65 5.67 6.20
CA SER A 257 3.14 4.98 5.01
C SER A 257 4.22 4.12 4.34
N LEU A 258 5.45 4.65 4.19
CA LEU A 258 6.59 3.90 3.67
C LEU A 258 6.97 2.71 4.56
N LEU A 259 7.05 2.93 5.88
CA LEU A 259 7.43 1.88 6.83
C LEU A 259 6.43 0.72 6.79
N ASN A 260 5.15 1.04 6.80
CA ASN A 260 4.05 0.08 6.68
C ASN A 260 4.11 -0.67 5.34
N PHE A 261 4.27 0.07 4.24
CA PHE A 261 4.36 -0.52 2.90
C PHE A 261 5.60 -1.42 2.73
N ALA A 262 6.77 -1.02 3.26
CA ALA A 262 7.98 -1.84 3.24
C ALA A 262 7.77 -3.16 3.99
N SER A 263 7.11 -3.12 5.16
CA SER A 263 6.72 -4.32 5.90
C SER A 263 5.80 -5.24 5.09
N PHE A 264 4.79 -4.67 4.44
CA PHE A 264 3.80 -5.44 3.69
C PHE A 264 4.36 -6.00 2.39
N ALA A 265 4.93 -5.14 1.56
CA ALA A 265 5.38 -5.48 0.22
C ALA A 265 6.50 -6.52 0.25
N LEU A 266 7.39 -6.44 1.24
CA LEU A 266 8.55 -7.33 1.36
C LEU A 266 8.28 -8.56 2.22
N ALA A 267 7.07 -8.76 2.76
CA ALA A 267 6.75 -9.96 3.52
C ALA A 267 6.84 -11.22 2.64
N ASP A 268 7.24 -12.34 3.23
CA ASP A 268 7.19 -13.63 2.55
C ASP A 268 5.75 -14.07 2.33
N ARG A 269 5.38 -14.21 1.05
CA ARG A 269 4.12 -14.81 0.64
C ARG A 269 4.22 -16.32 0.40
N GLN A 270 5.36 -16.93 0.73
CA GLN A 270 5.54 -18.38 0.64
C GLN A 270 4.90 -19.05 1.86
N GLY A 271 3.69 -19.57 1.66
CA GLY A 271 2.92 -20.24 2.73
C GLY A 271 1.59 -20.85 2.25
N ALA A 272 1.58 -21.48 1.08
CA ALA A 272 0.56 -22.47 0.71
C ALA A 272 1.28 -23.61 -0.03
N GLN A 273 2.00 -24.44 0.73
CA GLN A 273 2.33 -25.81 0.31
C GLN A 273 1.27 -26.74 0.87
#